data_AF-X1I630-F1
#
_entry.id   AF-X1I630-F1
#
_cell.length_a   1.000
_cell.length_b   1.000
_cell.length_c   1.000
_cell.angle_alpha   90.00
_cell.angle_beta   90.00
_cell.angle_gamma   90.00
#
_symmetry.space_group_name_H-M   'P 1'
#
loop_
_entity.id
_entity.type
_entity.pdbx_description
1 polymer ?
#
loop_
_entity_poly.entity_id
_entity_poly.type
_entity_poly.pdbx_seq_one_letter_code
_entity_poly.pdbx_strand_id
1 'polypeptide(L)' 'TKDELLSFLVKAKKKTKIPLMVAWLCADEVEQQRRSLWKEGIPTFIDPKQASICIKHLVWYGQWLNKRMNTPI' A
#
# COMPACT_ATOMS: atom_id res chain seq x y z
N THR A 1 0.49 20.38 -3.36
CA THR A 1 1.95 20.11 -3.52
C THR A 1 2.26 18.64 -3.29
N LYS A 2 3.48 18.15 -3.59
CA LYS A 2 3.88 16.74 -3.31
C LYS A 2 3.74 16.40 -1.82
N ASP A 3 4.06 17.35 -0.94
CA ASP A 3 4.01 17.18 0.52
C ASP A 3 2.58 17.13 1.07
N GLU A 4 1.65 17.92 0.49
CA GLU A 4 0.23 17.83 0.83
C GLU A 4 -0.36 16.46 0.49
N LEU A 5 0.00 15.91 -0.68
CA LEU A 5 -0.43 14.57 -1.09
C LEU A 5 0.11 13.49 -0.14
N LEU A 6 1.38 13.57 0.22
CA LEU A 6 2.02 12.73 1.24
C LEU A 6 1.25 12.77 2.57
N SER A 7 1.00 13.98 3.08
CA SER A 7 0.27 14.19 4.34
C SER A 7 -1.14 13.59 4.28
N PHE A 8 -1.83 13.78 3.16
CA PHE A 8 -3.15 13.20 2.93
C PHE A 8 -3.12 11.67 2.97
N LEU A 9 -2.18 11.02 2.26
CA LEU A 9 -2.07 9.56 2.21
C LEU A 9 -1.78 8.94 3.58
N VAL A 10 -0.89 9.56 4.35
CA VAL A 10 -0.56 9.12 5.72
C VAL A 10 -1.78 9.26 6.65
N LYS A 11 -2.49 10.39 6.58
CA LYS A 11 -3.73 10.60 7.33
C LYS A 11 -4.81 9.59 6.92
N ALA A 12 -4.95 9.32 5.63
CA ALA A 12 -5.91 8.36 5.11
C ALA A 12 -5.64 6.95 5.65
N LYS A 13 -4.40 6.47 5.58
CA LYS A 13 -4.02 5.16 6.15
C LYS A 13 -4.37 5.04 7.64
N LYS A 14 -4.04 6.07 8.44
CA LYS A 14 -4.32 6.08 9.88
C LYS A 14 -5.82 6.06 10.18
N LYS A 15 -6.63 6.70 9.34
CA LYS A 15 -8.09 6.80 9.53
C LYS A 15 -8.86 5.56 9.07
N THR A 16 -8.54 5.02 7.90
CA THR A 16 -9.37 3.98 7.27
C THR A 16 -9.08 2.57 7.79
N LYS A 17 -7.88 2.31 8.33
CA LYS A 17 -7.40 0.96 8.70
C LYS A 17 -7.47 -0.05 7.55
N ILE A 18 -7.56 0.42 6.31
CA ILE A 18 -7.55 -0.40 5.09
C ILE A 18 -6.11 -0.43 4.55
N PRO A 19 -5.64 -1.55 3.99
CA PRO A 19 -4.37 -1.59 3.27
C PRO A 19 -4.33 -0.52 2.16
N LEU A 20 -3.33 0.36 2.21
CA LEU A 20 -3.10 1.41 1.23
C LEU A 20 -1.79 1.16 0.51
N MET A 21 -1.80 1.28 -0.82
CA MET A 21 -0.64 1.16 -1.70
C MET A 21 -0.65 2.30 -2.70
N VAL A 22 0.54 2.71 -3.15
CA VAL A 22 0.69 3.85 -4.05
C VAL A 22 1.62 3.49 -5.20
N ALA A 23 1.24 3.82 -6.43
CA ALA A 23 2.12 3.75 -7.59
C ALA A 23 2.43 5.17 -8.07
N TRP A 24 3.71 5.55 -8.07
CA TRP A 24 4.16 6.87 -8.50
C TRP A 24 5.01 6.72 -9.76
N LEU A 25 4.52 7.30 -10.87
CA LEU A 25 5.06 7.09 -12.22
C LEU A 25 6.32 7.93 -12.53
N CYS A 26 6.68 8.86 -11.65
CA CYS A 26 7.79 9.80 -11.86
C CYS A 26 9.03 9.37 -11.06
N ALA A 27 9.67 8.26 -11.46
CA ALA A 27 10.71 7.53 -10.72
C ALA A 27 11.66 8.41 -9.86
N ASP A 28 12.53 9.18 -10.48
CA ASP A 28 13.60 9.89 -9.75
C ASP A 28 13.09 11.14 -9.01
N GLU A 29 12.10 11.83 -9.57
CA GLU A 29 11.55 13.06 -9.00
C GLU A 29 10.82 12.88 -7.67
N VAL A 30 10.59 11.62 -7.30
CA VAL A 30 9.70 11.25 -6.21
C VAL A 30 10.26 10.21 -5.25
N GLU A 31 11.53 9.86 -5.40
CA GLU A 31 12.18 8.82 -4.61
C GLU A 31 12.23 9.18 -3.11
N GLN A 32 12.41 10.46 -2.76
CA GLN A 32 12.38 10.90 -1.36
C GLN A 32 11.01 10.65 -0.72
N GLN A 33 9.94 10.99 -1.42
CA GLN A 33 8.57 10.80 -0.94
C GLN A 33 8.18 9.32 -0.91
N ARG A 34 8.64 8.51 -1.87
CA ARG A 34 8.51 7.04 -1.81
C ARG A 34 9.10 6.49 -0.52
N ARG A 35 10.34 6.89 -0.17
CA ARG A 35 10.99 6.50 1.08
C ARG A 35 10.21 6.95 2.32
N SER A 36 9.66 8.16 2.30
CA SER A 36 8.82 8.67 3.39
C SER A 36 7.54 7.85 3.56
N LEU A 37 6.85 7.50 2.47
CA LEU A 37 5.67 6.64 2.51
C LEU A 37 6.00 5.23 3.02
N TRP A 38 7.12 4.65 2.59
CA TRP A 38 7.60 3.36 3.11
C TRP A 38 7.84 3.37 4.62
N LYS A 39 8.42 4.45 5.17
CA LYS A 39 8.62 4.61 6.63
C LYS A 39 7.28 4.67 7.39
N GLU A 40 6.25 5.26 6.79
CA GLU A 40 4.89 5.25 7.32
C GLU A 40 4.15 3.93 7.03
N GLY A 41 4.85 2.94 6.45
CA GLY A 41 4.35 1.61 6.12
C GLY A 41 3.36 1.58 4.95
N ILE A 42 3.40 2.56 4.05
CA ILE A 42 2.62 2.58 2.80
C ILE A 42 3.56 2.08 1.69
N PRO A 43 3.36 0.86 1.17
CA PRO A 43 4.17 0.36 0.07
C PRO A 43 4.01 1.25 -1.17
N THR A 44 5.14 1.71 -1.71
CA THR A 44 5.16 2.52 -2.93
C THR A 44 5.91 1.84 -4.07
N PHE A 45 5.34 1.89 -5.26
CA PHE A 45 5.83 1.25 -6.48
C PHE A 45 6.09 2.28 -7.58
N ILE A 46 7.01 1.97 -8.48
CA ILE A 46 7.29 2.79 -9.68
C ILE A 46 6.36 2.42 -10.85
N ASP A 47 5.72 1.25 -10.75
CA ASP A 47 4.87 0.68 -11.78
C ASP A 47 3.52 0.27 -11.16
N PRO A 48 2.38 0.74 -11.70
CA PRO A 48 1.05 0.31 -11.29
C PRO A 48 0.85 -1.20 -11.33
N LYS A 49 1.52 -1.91 -12.25
CA LYS A 49 1.44 -3.38 -12.32
C LYS A 49 2.00 -4.03 -11.05
N GLN A 50 3.10 -3.51 -10.51
CA GLN A 50 3.67 -4.00 -9.25
C GLN A 50 2.72 -3.75 -8.07
N ALA A 51 2.12 -2.56 -8.00
CA ALA A 51 1.11 -2.26 -6.97
C ALA A 51 -0.11 -3.20 -7.07
N SER A 52 -0.57 -3.48 -8.29
CA SER A 52 -1.67 -4.42 -8.55
C SER A 52 -1.32 -5.85 -8.12
N ILE A 53 -0.11 -6.32 -8.41
CA ILE A 53 0.36 -7.64 -7.97
C ILE A 53 0.41 -7.70 -6.45
N CYS A 54 0.90 -6.65 -5.80
CA CYS A 54 1.03 -6.62 -4.35
C CYS A 54 -0.34 -6.67 -3.65
N ILE A 55 -1.32 -5.88 -4.13
CA ILE A 55 -2.67 -5.89 -3.52
C ILE A 55 -3.39 -7.24 -3.75
N LYS A 56 -3.20 -7.87 -4.92
CA LYS A 56 -3.75 -9.22 -5.21
C LYS A 56 -3.24 -10.27 -4.23
N HIS A 57 -1.93 -10.29 -3.94
CA HIS A 57 -1.37 -11.22 -2.96
C HIS A 57 -1.90 -10.97 -1.55
N LEU A 58 -2.08 -9.71 -1.17
CA LEU A 58 -2.61 -9.33 0.14
C LEU A 58 -4.06 -9.82 0.33
N VAL A 59 -4.89 -9.65 -0.71
CA VAL A 59 -6.27 -10.17 -0.74
C VAL A 59 -6.28 -11.70 -0.68
N TRP A 60 -5.45 -12.36 -1.50
CA TRP A 60 -5.34 -13.82 -1.51
C TRP A 60 -4.94 -14.37 -0.13
N TYR A 61 -3.95 -13.75 0.52
CA TYR A 61 -3.51 -14.17 1.85
C TYR A 61 -4.63 -14.01 2.89
N GLY A 62 -5.38 -12.91 2.84
CA GLY A 62 -6.54 -12.71 3.70
C GLY A 62 -7.61 -13.80 3.51
N GLN A 63 -7.90 -14.18 2.26
CA GLN A 63 -8.84 -15.26 1.96
C GLN A 63 -8.34 -16.63 2.45
N TRP A 64 -7.05 -16.92 2.25
CA TRP A 64 -6.42 -18.15 2.72
C TRP A 64 -6.48 -18.27 4.25
N LEU A 65 -6.14 -17.19 4.96
CA LEU A 65 -6.18 -17.14 6.42
C LEU A 65 -7.62 -17.33 6.94
N ASN A 66 -8.57 -16.63 6.34
CA ASN A 66 -9.99 -16.75 6.68
C ASN A 66 -10.51 -18.18 6.50
N LYS A 67 -10.10 -18.86 5.42
CA LYS A 67 -10.44 -20.27 5.19
C LYS A 67 -9.88 -21.15 6.31
N ARG A 68 -8.61 -20.97 6.72
CA ARG A 68 -8.02 -21.78 7.80
C ARG A 68 -8.66 -21.56 9.17
N MET A 69 -9.03 -20.32 9.51
CA MET A 69 -9.63 -20.02 10.82
C MET A 69 -11.09 -20.50 10.93
N ASN A 70 -11.83 -20.52 9.82
CA ASN A 70 -13.26 -20.86 9.81
C ASN A 70 -13.57 -22.26 9.27
N THR A 71 -12.57 -23.04 8.87
CA THR A 71 -12.80 -24.47 8.57
C THR A 71 -12.73 -25.22 9.90
N PRO A 72 -13.83 -25.84 10.35
CA PRO A 72 -13.78 -26.69 11.54
C PRO A 72 -12.81 -27.84 11.25
N ILE A 73 -11.94 -28.14 12.20
CA ILE A 73 -11.10 -29.35 12.19
C ILE A 73 -12.01 -30.57 12.33
#